data_AF-A0A1F5FAZ1-F1
#
_entry.id   AF-A0A1F5FAZ1-F1
#
_cell.length_a   1.000
_cell.length_b   1.000
_cell.length_c   1.000
_cell.angle_alpha   90.00
_cell.angle_beta   90.00
_cell.angle_gamma   90.00
#
_symmetry.space_group_name_H-M   'P 1'
#
loop_
_entity.id
_entity.type
_entity.pdbx_description
1 polymer ?
#
loop_
_entity_poly.entity_id
_entity_poly.type
_entity_poly.pdbx_seq_one_letter_code
_entity_poly.pdbx_strand_id
1 'polypeptide(L)'
;MDGDRLPDGRREVSVLFTDLEGFAELTEKLGDGRVAAVLADYYAAVGRIVEKHGGVVDKLIGDGVFATFNAVAALDDHRRITRKAGAEIIAEISGLDADGKPLRAAVYAASGPAEVRTFTAGGHTATTVIGRTVNRAGMAMRSPRYGSVTDADLEWNKLP
;
A
#
# COMPACT_ATOMS: atom_id res chain seq x y z
N MET A 1 2.22 -1.95 26.04
CA MET A 1 3.06 -0.73 26.03
C MET A 1 2.48 0.14 24.92
N ASP A 2 1.51 0.99 25.26
CA ASP A 2 0.71 1.77 24.30
C ASP A 2 1.27 3.20 24.10
N GLY A 3 2.53 3.43 24.48
CA GLY A 3 3.15 4.77 24.53
C GLY A 3 3.61 5.34 23.19
N ASP A 4 3.78 4.50 22.16
CA ASP A 4 4.33 4.90 20.86
C ASP A 4 3.25 5.12 19.79
N ARG A 5 1.97 4.85 20.11
CA ARG A 5 0.88 5.03 19.15
C ARG A 5 0.40 6.48 19.18
N LEU A 6 0.43 7.11 18.03
CA LEU A 6 -0.11 8.45 17.85
C LEU A 6 -1.64 8.44 18.08
N PRO A 7 -2.20 9.50 18.72
CA PRO A 7 -3.64 9.60 18.92
C PRO A 7 -4.36 9.83 17.58
N ASP A 8 -5.68 9.66 17.54
CA ASP A 8 -6.51 10.10 16.42
C ASP A 8 -6.32 11.60 16.15
N GLY A 9 -6.52 12.03 14.89
CA GLY A 9 -6.54 13.43 14.49
C GLY A 9 -5.73 13.73 13.23
N ARG A 10 -5.91 14.96 12.74
CA ARG A 10 -5.36 15.44 11.47
C ARG A 10 -3.84 15.64 11.53
N ARG A 11 -3.11 15.05 10.56
CA ARG A 11 -1.65 15.20 10.42
C ARG A 11 -1.17 14.96 8.98
N GLU A 12 0.09 15.27 8.73
CA GLU A 12 0.78 14.85 7.51
C GLU A 12 1.03 13.34 7.54
N VAL A 13 0.62 12.64 6.50
CA VAL A 13 0.85 11.20 6.34
C VAL A 13 1.36 10.90 4.95
N SER A 14 1.96 9.73 4.77
CA SER A 14 2.09 9.11 3.45
C SER A 14 1.28 7.82 3.43
N VAL A 15 0.71 7.53 2.27
CA VAL A 15 0.00 6.28 2.01
C VAL A 15 0.55 5.60 0.78
N LEU A 16 0.42 4.29 0.73
CA LEU A 16 0.86 3.44 -0.35
C LEU A 16 -0.22 2.40 -0.66
N PHE A 17 -0.60 2.28 -1.92
CA PHE A 17 -1.37 1.17 -2.45
C PHE A 17 -0.50 0.32 -3.36
N THR A 18 -0.71 -0.99 -3.34
CA THR A 18 -0.15 -1.92 -4.32
C THR A 18 -1.27 -2.61 -5.10
N ASP A 19 -0.93 -3.12 -6.28
CA ASP A 19 -1.87 -3.78 -7.21
C ASP A 19 -1.09 -4.78 -8.06
N LEU A 20 -1.55 -6.02 -8.22
CA LEU A 20 -0.84 -7.06 -8.98
C LEU A 20 -1.30 -7.09 -10.45
N GLU A 21 -0.34 -7.20 -11.36
CA GLU A 21 -0.65 -7.32 -12.78
C GLU A 21 -1.34 -8.65 -13.09
N GLY A 22 -2.52 -8.59 -13.73
CA GLY A 22 -3.19 -9.78 -14.25
C GLY A 22 -3.70 -10.75 -13.18
N PHE A 23 -3.95 -10.28 -11.95
CA PHE A 23 -4.34 -11.17 -10.84
C PHE A 23 -5.62 -11.97 -11.11
N ALA A 24 -6.62 -11.37 -11.79
CA ALA A 24 -7.85 -12.06 -12.16
C ALA A 24 -7.58 -13.26 -13.09
N GLU A 25 -6.79 -13.04 -14.15
CA GLU A 25 -6.38 -14.10 -15.09
C GLU A 25 -5.53 -15.17 -14.39
N LEU A 26 -4.66 -14.75 -13.48
CA LEU A 26 -3.84 -15.66 -12.68
C LEU A 26 -4.72 -16.56 -11.80
N THR A 27 -5.75 -15.99 -11.17
CA THR A 27 -6.72 -16.73 -10.36
C THR A 27 -7.47 -17.76 -11.19
N GLU A 28 -7.97 -17.38 -12.37
CA GLU A 28 -8.66 -18.31 -13.28
C GLU A 28 -7.76 -19.47 -13.71
N LYS A 29 -6.48 -19.20 -13.97
CA LYS A 29 -5.52 -20.20 -14.43
C LYS A 29 -5.06 -21.15 -13.32
N LEU A 30 -4.79 -20.61 -12.13
CA LEU A 30 -4.18 -21.34 -11.03
C LEU A 30 -5.20 -22.04 -10.11
N GLY A 31 -6.41 -21.50 -10.04
CA GLY A 31 -7.41 -21.86 -9.03
C GLY A 31 -7.05 -21.37 -7.63
N ASP A 32 -8.04 -21.38 -6.74
CA ASP A 32 -8.01 -20.73 -5.42
C ASP A 32 -6.83 -21.17 -4.53
N GLY A 33 -6.51 -22.47 -4.53
CA GLY A 33 -5.46 -23.01 -3.66
C GLY A 33 -4.05 -22.53 -4.04
N ARG A 34 -3.74 -22.50 -5.35
CA ARG A 34 -2.41 -22.07 -5.82
C ARG A 34 -2.29 -20.55 -5.78
N VAL A 35 -3.34 -19.81 -6.12
CA VAL A 35 -3.29 -18.34 -6.04
C VAL A 35 -3.19 -17.84 -4.60
N ALA A 36 -3.77 -18.55 -3.62
CA ALA A 36 -3.62 -18.22 -2.21
C ALA A 36 -2.14 -18.28 -1.74
N ALA A 37 -1.37 -19.24 -2.23
CA ALA A 37 0.07 -19.32 -1.93
C ALA A 37 0.84 -18.14 -2.54
N VAL A 38 0.51 -17.77 -3.79
CA VAL A 38 1.09 -16.59 -4.46
C VAL A 38 0.77 -15.31 -3.69
N LEU A 39 -0.47 -15.13 -3.24
CA LEU A 39 -0.87 -13.99 -2.42
C LEU A 39 -0.15 -13.97 -1.06
N ALA A 40 0.02 -15.13 -0.42
CA ALA A 40 0.72 -15.21 0.85
C ALA A 40 2.18 -14.74 0.73
N ASP A 41 2.90 -15.20 -0.30
CA ASP A 41 4.28 -14.78 -0.57
C ASP A 41 4.36 -13.28 -0.90
N TYR A 42 3.43 -12.80 -1.73
CA TYR A 42 3.30 -11.39 -2.06
C TYR A 42 3.04 -10.50 -0.82
N TYR A 43 2.04 -10.82 0.00
CA TYR A 43 1.71 -10.05 1.19
C TYR A 43 2.83 -10.09 2.22
N ALA A 44 3.49 -11.24 2.39
CA ALA A 44 4.64 -11.36 3.28
C ALA A 44 5.80 -10.47 2.83
N ALA A 45 6.10 -10.44 1.53
CA ALA A 45 7.12 -9.56 0.96
C ALA A 45 6.78 -8.08 1.16
N VAL A 46 5.56 -7.67 0.79
CA VAL A 46 5.11 -6.27 0.94
C VAL A 46 5.08 -5.85 2.41
N GLY A 47 4.48 -6.67 3.29
CA GLY A 47 4.36 -6.39 4.72
C GLY A 47 5.73 -6.20 5.38
N ARG A 48 6.67 -7.11 5.13
CA ARG A 48 8.05 -7.00 5.64
C ARG A 48 8.73 -5.71 5.18
N ILE A 49 8.56 -5.31 3.92
CA ILE A 49 9.17 -4.08 3.40
C ILE A 49 8.50 -2.84 4.02
N VAL A 50 7.17 -2.82 4.14
CA VAL A 50 6.44 -1.74 4.79
C VAL A 50 6.92 -1.55 6.23
N GLU A 51 7.01 -2.63 7.01
CA GLU A 51 7.49 -2.60 8.39
C GLU A 51 8.96 -2.18 8.48
N LYS A 52 9.82 -2.70 7.60
CA LYS A 52 11.25 -2.31 7.50
C LYS A 52 11.42 -0.79 7.33
N HIS A 53 10.51 -0.15 6.62
CA HIS A 53 10.51 1.29 6.36
C HIS A 53 9.66 2.09 7.37
N GLY A 54 9.25 1.49 8.49
CA GLY A 54 8.49 2.17 9.55
C GLY A 54 7.04 2.48 9.17
N GLY A 55 6.52 1.86 8.12
CA GLY A 55 5.11 1.90 7.77
C GLY A 55 4.32 0.82 8.50
N VAL A 56 2.99 0.92 8.40
CA VAL A 56 2.06 -0.05 8.93
C VAL A 56 1.12 -0.49 7.82
N VAL A 57 0.98 -1.80 7.62
CA VAL A 57 -0.07 -2.36 6.76
C VAL A 57 -1.42 -2.08 7.43
N ASP A 58 -2.22 -1.26 6.79
CA ASP A 58 -3.55 -0.88 7.29
C ASP A 58 -4.57 -1.97 6.97
N LYS A 59 -4.56 -2.48 5.72
CA LYS A 59 -5.36 -3.64 5.31
C LYS A 59 -4.86 -4.27 4.01
N LEU A 60 -5.27 -5.52 3.79
CA LEU A 60 -5.17 -6.23 2.52
C LEU A 60 -6.49 -6.04 1.76
N ILE A 61 -6.44 -5.73 0.46
CA ILE A 61 -7.61 -5.41 -0.37
C ILE A 61 -7.51 -6.15 -1.69
N GLY A 62 -8.23 -7.27 -1.82
CA GLY A 62 -8.10 -8.11 -3.02
C GLY A 62 -6.64 -8.52 -3.17
N ASP A 63 -6.04 -8.28 -4.33
CA ASP A 63 -4.63 -8.53 -4.64
C ASP A 63 -3.67 -7.40 -4.26
N GLY A 64 -4.18 -6.34 -3.63
CA GLY A 64 -3.43 -5.17 -3.20
C GLY A 64 -3.22 -5.08 -1.69
N VAL A 65 -2.30 -4.20 -1.30
CA VAL A 65 -2.01 -3.82 0.08
C VAL A 65 -2.20 -2.32 0.21
N PHE A 66 -2.87 -1.89 1.27
CA PHE A 66 -2.91 -0.50 1.70
C PHE A 66 -2.04 -0.33 2.95
N ALA A 67 -1.04 0.54 2.85
CA ALA A 67 -0.11 0.84 3.91
C ALA A 67 -0.07 2.34 4.21
N THR A 68 0.22 2.66 5.48
CA THR A 68 0.25 4.03 6.00
C THR A 68 1.59 4.29 6.68
N PHE A 69 2.05 5.54 6.58
CA PHE A 69 3.32 6.01 7.15
C PHE A 69 3.05 7.34 7.84
N ASN A 70 3.66 7.54 9.01
CA ASN A 70 3.39 8.69 9.89
C ASN A 70 1.93 8.83 10.34
N ALA A 71 1.15 7.73 10.31
CA ALA A 71 -0.27 7.73 10.67
C ALA A 71 -0.47 7.34 12.15
N VAL A 72 -0.10 6.12 12.50
CA VAL A 72 -0.25 5.56 13.86
C VAL A 72 1.05 5.53 14.65
N ALA A 73 2.19 5.69 13.99
CA ALA A 73 3.52 5.82 14.59
C ALA A 73 4.24 6.99 13.90
N ALA A 74 5.01 7.75 14.65
CA ALA A 74 5.74 8.89 14.12
C ALA A 74 6.84 8.42 13.15
N LEU A 75 6.96 9.08 12.00
CA LEU A 75 7.98 8.77 11.02
C LEU A 75 8.43 10.05 10.30
N ASP A 76 9.65 10.49 10.61
CA ASP A 76 10.28 11.60 9.94
C ASP A 76 10.56 11.26 8.48
N ASP A 77 10.45 12.27 7.60
CA ASP A 77 10.71 12.12 6.16
C ASP A 77 9.88 11.00 5.49
N HIS A 78 8.68 10.76 6.02
CA HIS A 78 7.75 9.73 5.55
C HIS A 78 7.52 9.77 4.03
N ARG A 79 7.46 10.97 3.42
CA ARG A 79 7.33 11.13 1.96
C ARG A 79 8.45 10.42 1.19
N ARG A 80 9.72 10.65 1.58
CA ARG A 80 10.85 10.00 0.89
C ARG A 80 10.91 8.52 1.23
N ILE A 81 10.60 8.15 2.47
CA ILE A 81 10.63 6.76 2.94
C ILE A 81 9.59 5.92 2.21
N THR A 82 8.35 6.40 2.08
CA THR A 82 7.29 5.69 1.34
C THR A 82 7.65 5.47 -0.13
N ARG A 83 8.30 6.43 -0.80
CA ARG A 83 8.81 6.23 -2.17
C ARG A 83 9.89 5.14 -2.24
N LYS A 84 10.80 5.12 -1.25
CA LYS A 84 11.84 4.08 -1.15
C LYS A 84 11.24 2.70 -0.90
N ALA A 85 10.28 2.61 0.02
CA ALA A 85 9.54 1.37 0.28
C ALA A 85 8.84 0.87 -0.98
N GLY A 86 8.18 1.75 -1.73
CA GLY A 86 7.55 1.41 -3.00
C GLY A 86 8.54 0.86 -4.04
N ALA A 87 9.71 1.49 -4.18
CA ALA A 87 10.73 1.02 -5.12
C ALA A 87 11.30 -0.35 -4.71
N GLU A 88 11.50 -0.57 -3.41
CA GLU A 88 11.94 -1.86 -2.88
C GLU A 88 10.87 -2.95 -3.07
N ILE A 89 9.58 -2.63 -2.88
CA ILE A 89 8.47 -3.53 -3.20
C ILE A 89 8.51 -3.96 -4.67
N ILE A 90 8.62 -3.01 -5.60
CA ILE A 90 8.68 -3.32 -7.04
C ILE A 90 9.85 -4.27 -7.35
N ALA A 91 11.03 -4.00 -6.78
CA ALA A 91 12.21 -4.83 -6.99
C ALA A 91 12.01 -6.25 -6.42
N GLU A 92 11.51 -6.37 -5.19
CA GLU A 92 11.30 -7.66 -4.53
C GLU A 92 10.25 -8.51 -5.26
N ILE A 93 9.10 -7.91 -5.60
CA ILE A 93 8.01 -8.63 -6.27
C ILE A 93 8.44 -9.15 -7.65
N SER A 94 9.31 -8.43 -8.35
CA SER A 94 9.86 -8.90 -9.63
C SER A 94 10.69 -10.18 -9.55
N GLY A 95 11.11 -10.59 -8.34
CA GLY A 95 11.82 -11.84 -8.08
C GLY A 95 10.90 -13.01 -7.69
N LEU A 96 9.61 -12.75 -7.42
CA LEU A 96 8.64 -13.79 -7.08
C LEU A 96 8.08 -14.44 -8.34
N ASP A 97 7.84 -15.75 -8.29
CA ASP A 97 7.26 -16.51 -9.39
C ASP A 97 5.77 -16.78 -9.16
N ALA A 98 4.99 -16.58 -10.21
CA ALA A 98 3.63 -17.09 -10.30
C ALA A 98 3.46 -17.85 -11.62
N ASP A 99 3.47 -19.17 -11.51
CA ASP A 99 3.24 -20.10 -12.63
C ASP A 99 4.32 -20.02 -13.72
N GLY A 100 5.59 -19.94 -13.31
CA GLY A 100 6.74 -19.87 -14.22
C GLY A 100 6.93 -18.49 -14.85
N LYS A 101 6.28 -17.46 -14.29
CA LYS A 101 6.41 -16.06 -14.71
C LYS A 101 6.71 -15.16 -13.52
N PRO A 102 7.61 -14.17 -13.65
CA PRO A 102 7.81 -13.17 -12.63
C PRO A 102 6.52 -12.39 -12.35
N LEU A 103 6.22 -12.16 -11.07
CA LEU A 103 5.17 -11.25 -10.67
C LEU A 103 5.54 -9.81 -11.01
N ARG A 104 4.53 -9.01 -11.33
CA ARG A 104 4.65 -7.57 -11.51
C ARG A 104 3.56 -6.88 -10.70
N ALA A 105 3.93 -5.80 -10.04
CA ALA A 105 3.01 -4.97 -9.28
C ALA A 105 3.13 -3.51 -9.71
N ALA A 106 2.11 -2.72 -9.45
CA ALA A 106 2.19 -1.27 -9.45
C ALA A 106 2.13 -0.77 -8.00
N VAL A 107 2.83 0.33 -7.72
CA VAL A 107 2.77 1.00 -6.42
C VAL A 107 2.30 2.44 -6.61
N TYR A 108 1.36 2.89 -5.78
CA TYR A 108 0.80 4.23 -5.83
C TYR A 108 0.96 4.90 -4.48
N ALA A 109 1.77 5.96 -4.42
CA ALA A 109 2.04 6.71 -3.21
C ALA A 109 1.41 8.11 -3.28
N ALA A 110 0.95 8.62 -2.14
CA ALA A 110 0.59 10.02 -1.98
C ALA A 110 0.95 10.48 -0.58
N SER A 111 1.28 11.75 -0.41
CA SER A 111 1.52 12.34 0.91
C SER A 111 0.86 13.70 1.05
N GLY A 112 0.42 14.01 2.26
CA GLY A 112 -0.27 15.25 2.58
C GLY A 112 -1.17 15.11 3.81
N PRO A 113 -1.94 16.16 4.12
CA PRO A 113 -2.75 16.18 5.33
C PRO A 113 -3.94 15.22 5.21
N ALA A 114 -4.11 14.37 6.23
CA ALA A 114 -5.23 13.43 6.33
C ALA A 114 -5.70 13.31 7.78
N GLU A 115 -6.92 12.81 7.96
CA GLU A 115 -7.48 12.50 9.27
C GLU A 115 -7.18 11.04 9.60
N VAL A 116 -6.44 10.80 10.68
CA VAL A 116 -6.26 9.45 11.24
C VAL A 116 -7.38 9.23 12.25
N ARG A 117 -8.17 8.17 12.09
CA ARG A 117 -9.30 7.92 12.98
C ARG A 117 -9.59 6.44 13.17
N THR A 118 -10.01 6.12 14.38
CA THR A 118 -10.50 4.79 14.76
C THR A 118 -12.00 4.68 14.53
N PHE A 119 -12.39 3.70 13.73
CA PHE A 119 -13.79 3.37 13.45
C PHE A 119 -14.13 2.01 14.04
N THR A 120 -15.37 1.87 14.51
CA THR A 120 -15.93 0.57 14.92
C THR A 120 -17.21 0.29 14.15
N ALA A 121 -17.26 -0.86 13.47
CA ALA A 121 -18.43 -1.30 12.73
C ALA A 121 -18.58 -2.83 12.86
N GLY A 122 -19.74 -3.30 13.32
CA GLY A 122 -20.04 -4.73 13.39
C GLY A 122 -19.04 -5.56 14.23
N GLY A 123 -18.49 -4.98 15.31
CA GLY A 123 -17.47 -5.64 16.14
C GLY A 123 -16.04 -5.55 15.62
N HIS A 124 -15.82 -4.96 14.44
CA HIS A 124 -14.49 -4.68 13.91
C HIS A 124 -14.08 -3.25 14.25
N THR A 125 -12.94 -3.10 14.93
CA THR A 125 -12.33 -1.81 15.22
C THR A 125 -11.02 -1.68 14.46
N ALA A 126 -10.87 -0.60 13.70
CA ALA A 126 -9.66 -0.30 12.96
C ALA A 126 -9.36 1.20 12.98
N THR A 127 -8.11 1.56 13.22
CA THR A 127 -7.61 2.91 12.96
C THR A 127 -7.13 2.97 11.52
N THR A 128 -7.59 3.97 10.78
CA THR A 128 -7.20 4.15 9.38
C THR A 128 -7.08 5.62 9.04
N VAL A 129 -6.64 5.91 7.82
CA VAL A 129 -6.47 7.26 7.29
C VAL A 129 -7.62 7.56 6.34
N ILE A 130 -8.22 8.75 6.46
CA ILE A 130 -9.23 9.27 5.53
C ILE A 130 -8.86 10.67 5.03
N GLY A 131 -9.28 10.98 3.82
CA GLY A 131 -9.17 12.33 3.26
C GLY A 131 -8.57 12.36 1.86
N ARG A 132 -8.31 13.60 1.39
CA ARG A 132 -7.90 13.86 0.01
C ARG A 132 -6.61 13.14 -0.39
N THR A 133 -5.66 12.99 0.53
CA THR A 133 -4.41 12.23 0.28
C THR A 133 -4.68 10.79 -0.13
N VAL A 134 -5.60 10.11 0.57
CA VAL A 134 -5.99 8.72 0.25
C VAL A 134 -6.69 8.64 -1.09
N ASN A 135 -7.63 9.56 -1.36
CA ASN A 135 -8.35 9.61 -2.63
C ASN A 135 -7.42 9.83 -3.83
N ARG A 136 -6.34 10.62 -3.67
CA ARG A 136 -5.35 10.85 -4.74
C ARG A 136 -4.57 9.58 -5.07
N ALA A 137 -4.11 8.85 -4.07
CA ALA A 137 -3.45 7.57 -4.30
C ALA A 137 -4.41 6.55 -4.94
N GLY A 138 -5.65 6.46 -4.45
CA GLY A 138 -6.68 5.58 -5.04
C GLY A 138 -7.06 5.95 -6.48
N MET A 139 -7.09 7.25 -6.82
CA MET A 139 -7.34 7.69 -8.20
C MET A 139 -6.19 7.28 -9.13
N ALA A 140 -4.94 7.32 -8.66
CA ALA A 140 -3.78 6.92 -9.45
C ALA A 140 -3.82 5.43 -9.84
N MET A 141 -4.47 4.58 -9.03
CA MET A 141 -4.67 3.15 -9.35
C MET A 141 -5.48 2.93 -10.64
N ARG A 142 -6.29 3.90 -11.07
CA ARG A 142 -7.12 3.79 -12.29
C ARG A 142 -6.31 3.86 -13.58
N SER A 143 -5.00 4.10 -13.49
CA SER A 143 -4.09 4.14 -14.64
C SER A 143 -2.82 3.36 -14.30
N PRO A 144 -2.89 2.01 -14.33
CA PRO A 144 -1.81 1.18 -13.81
C PRO A 144 -0.50 1.34 -14.57
N ARG A 145 0.60 1.34 -13.81
CA ARG A 145 1.98 1.36 -14.33
C ARG A 145 2.80 0.27 -13.66
N TYR A 146 2.56 -0.97 -14.07
CA TYR A 146 3.22 -2.15 -13.49
C TYR A 146 4.75 -2.11 -13.68
N GLY A 147 5.47 -2.46 -12.62
CA GLY A 147 6.93 -2.33 -12.53
C GLY A 147 7.40 -0.93 -12.13
N SER A 148 6.51 -0.06 -11.62
CA SER A 148 6.88 1.31 -11.24
C SER A 148 6.15 1.81 -9.99
N VAL A 149 6.70 2.88 -9.42
CA VAL A 149 6.07 3.67 -8.35
C VAL A 149 5.50 4.94 -8.97
N THR A 150 4.20 5.14 -8.81
CA THR A 150 3.53 6.39 -9.16
C THR A 150 3.39 7.24 -7.90
N ASP A 151 3.99 8.43 -7.90
CA ASP A 151 3.69 9.43 -6.89
C ASP A 151 2.56 10.33 -7.36
N ALA A 152 1.37 10.14 -6.78
CA ALA A 152 0.18 10.91 -7.09
C ALA A 152 0.34 12.41 -6.77
N ASP A 153 1.33 12.80 -5.97
CA ASP A 153 1.61 14.20 -5.70
C ASP A 153 2.23 14.93 -6.88
N LEU A 154 3.03 14.24 -7.67
CA LEU A 154 3.67 14.79 -8.86
C LEU A 154 2.72 14.81 -10.07
N GLU A 155 1.73 13.92 -10.08
CA GLU A 155 0.75 13.81 -11.15
C GLU A 155 -0.47 14.72 -10.92
N TRP A 156 -0.90 14.92 -9.68
CA TRP A 156 -2.07 15.73 -9.36
C TRP A 156 -1.85 17.25 -9.53
N ASN A 157 -0.62 17.75 -9.34
CA ASN A 157 -0.30 19.16 -9.58
C ASN A 157 -0.32 19.56 -11.08
N LYS A 158 -0.59 18.62 -11.97
CA LYS A 158 -0.78 18.84 -13.41
C LYS A 158 -2.25 18.87 -13.82
N LEU A 159 -3.17 18.57 -12.92
CA LEU A 159 -4.61 18.67 -13.17
C LEU A 159 -5.07 20.13 -12.97
N PRO A 160 -5.86 20.69 -13.90
CA PRO A 160 -6.27 22.09 -13.88
C PRO A 160 -7.13 22.47 -12.66
#